data_AF-A0A959JI11-F1
#
_entry.id   AF-A0A959JI11-F1
#
_cell.length_a   1.000
_cell.length_b   1.000
_cell.length_c   1.000
_cell.angle_alpha   90.00
_cell.angle_beta   90.00
_cell.angle_gamma   90.00
#
_symmetry.space_group_name_H-M   'P 1'
#
loop_
_entity.id
_entity.type
_entity.pdbx_description
1 polymer ?
#
loop_
_entity_poly.entity_id
_entity_poly.type
_entity_poly.pdbx_seq_one_letter_code
_entity_poly.pdbx_strand_id
1 'polypeptide(L)'
;MMGSLKKLWIGLFLLTATAVVSQRVPVLPQIELPHDYYFRELYLPQLMSGPSAPDWSPDGQQLVYSMAGSLWRQEIASHTAWQLTDGDGYDYQPDWSPDGR
;
A
#
# COMPACT_ATOMS: atom_id res chain seq x y z
N MET A 1 -47.99 -0.61 61.09
CA MET A 1 -47.06 0.20 60.26
C MET A 1 -45.70 -0.50 60.20
N MET A 2 -45.48 -1.43 59.27
CA MET A 2 -44.21 -2.18 59.20
C MET A 2 -43.76 -2.52 57.77
N GLY A 3 -44.21 -1.74 56.77
CA GLY A 3 -43.91 -1.95 55.35
C GLY A 3 -42.86 -1.01 54.75
N SER A 4 -42.37 -0.03 55.51
CA SER A 4 -41.51 1.04 54.95
C SER A 4 -40.02 0.74 55.01
N LEU A 5 -39.56 -0.11 55.94
CA LEU A 5 -38.12 -0.26 56.21
C LEU A 5 -37.38 -1.21 55.25
N LYS A 6 -38.09 -2.11 54.55
CA LYS A 6 -37.48 -3.03 53.57
C LYS A 6 -37.25 -2.41 52.19
N LYS A 7 -37.93 -1.30 51.87
CA LYS A 7 -37.75 -0.59 50.59
C LYS A 7 -36.49 0.26 50.56
N LEU A 8 -35.96 0.65 51.73
CA LEU A 8 -34.77 1.49 51.82
C LEU A 8 -33.48 0.77 51.41
N TRP A 9 -33.40 -0.54 51.62
CA TRP A 9 -32.20 -1.33 51.29
C TRP A 9 -32.09 -1.70 49.81
N ILE A 10 -33.21 -1.76 49.09
CA ILE A 10 -33.21 -2.01 47.64
C ILE A 10 -32.74 -0.76 46.88
N GLY A 11 -33.00 0.45 47.41
CA GLY A 11 -32.53 1.70 46.83
C GLY A 11 -31.02 1.92 46.95
N LEU A 12 -30.38 1.40 48.01
CA LEU A 12 -28.96 1.64 48.27
C LEU A 12 -28.03 0.79 47.39
N PHE A 13 -28.49 -0.37 46.92
CA PHE A 13 -27.68 -1.26 46.05
C PHE A 13 -27.64 -0.81 44.58
N LEU A 14 -28.48 0.13 44.17
CA LEU A 14 -28.57 0.62 42.79
C LEU A 14 -27.62 1.79 42.47
N LEU A 15 -26.82 2.25 43.42
CA LEU A 15 -25.98 3.45 43.26
C LEU A 15 -24.50 3.20 42.92
N THR A 16 -24.08 1.96 42.69
CA THR A 16 -22.69 1.65 42.30
C THR A 16 -22.58 0.88 41.00
N ALA A 17 -23.39 1.23 40.00
CA ALA A 17 -23.10 0.88 38.62
C ALA A 17 -22.34 2.04 37.97
N THR A 18 -21.06 2.21 38.31
CA THR A 18 -20.18 3.02 37.47
C THR A 18 -20.10 2.35 36.11
N ALA A 19 -20.67 2.98 35.09
CA ALA A 19 -20.47 2.56 33.72
C ALA A 19 -18.96 2.62 33.43
N VAL A 20 -18.32 1.47 33.26
CA VAL A 20 -16.96 1.41 32.72
C VAL A 20 -17.07 1.81 31.26
N VAL A 21 -16.82 3.08 30.97
CA VAL A 21 -16.68 3.54 29.59
C VAL A 21 -15.39 2.92 29.06
N SER A 22 -15.51 2.12 28.01
CA SER A 22 -14.36 1.55 27.29
C SER A 22 -13.46 2.69 26.81
N GLN A 23 -12.26 2.79 27.39
CA GLN A 23 -11.30 3.85 27.10
C GLN A 23 -10.52 3.57 25.80
N ARG A 24 -11.22 3.14 24.74
CA ARG A 24 -10.62 3.00 23.41
C ARG A 24 -10.54 4.38 22.76
N VAL A 25 -9.52 5.13 23.14
CA VAL A 25 -9.10 6.30 22.37
C VAL A 25 -8.55 5.76 21.04
N PRO A 26 -8.95 6.32 19.88
CA PRO A 26 -8.29 5.99 18.62
C PRO A 26 -6.77 6.14 18.78
N VAL A 27 -5.98 5.25 18.18
CA VAL A 27 -4.52 5.26 18.36
C VAL A 27 -3.90 6.56 17.84
N LEU A 28 -4.53 7.19 16.84
CA LEU A 28 -4.02 8.35 16.12
C LEU A 28 -3.60 9.56 17.00
N PRO A 29 -4.41 10.05 17.97
CA PRO A 29 -4.00 11.16 18.86
C PRO A 29 -2.90 10.81 19.87
N GLN A 30 -2.50 9.55 20.01
CA GLN A 30 -1.45 9.13 20.95
C GLN A 30 -0.05 9.18 20.32
N ILE A 31 0.04 9.53 19.03
CA ILE A 31 1.29 9.57 18.28
C ILE A 31 1.81 11.00 18.32
N GLU A 32 2.85 11.26 19.11
CA GLU A 32 3.57 12.54 19.10
C GLU A 32 4.46 12.61 17.85
N LEU A 33 4.34 13.69 17.07
CA LEU A 33 5.17 13.88 15.88
C LEU A 33 6.38 14.77 16.18
N PRO A 34 7.57 14.47 15.61
CA PRO A 34 7.83 13.42 14.60
C PRO A 34 8.32 12.09 15.22
N HIS A 35 7.68 10.98 14.87
CA HIS A 35 8.12 9.63 15.25
C HIS A 35 8.78 8.90 14.07
N ASP A 36 9.91 8.24 14.33
CA ASP A 36 10.74 7.54 13.33
C ASP A 36 10.01 6.40 12.59
N TYR A 37 8.91 5.89 13.14
CA TYR A 37 8.11 4.82 12.54
C TYR A 37 7.56 5.18 11.15
N TYR A 38 7.30 6.46 10.88
CA TYR A 38 6.82 6.92 9.58
C TYR A 38 7.89 6.94 8.48
N PHE A 39 9.19 6.85 8.83
CA PHE A 39 10.25 6.81 7.82
C PHE A 39 10.51 5.42 7.25
N ARG A 40 10.04 4.34 7.91
CA ARG A 40 10.21 2.97 7.42
C ARG A 40 9.16 2.58 6.36
N GLU A 41 8.02 3.25 6.38
CA GLU A 41 6.85 3.00 5.51
C GLU A 41 6.50 4.21 4.65
N LEU A 42 7.44 5.14 4.42
CA LEU A 42 7.37 6.00 3.24
C LEU A 42 7.56 5.10 2.02
N TYR A 43 6.50 4.36 1.68
CA TYR A 43 6.27 3.90 0.34
C TYR A 43 6.35 5.16 -0.50
N LEU A 44 7.49 5.36 -1.17
CA LEU A 44 7.47 6.16 -2.38
C LEU A 44 6.29 5.60 -3.17
N PRO A 45 5.29 6.41 -3.54
CA PRO A 45 4.24 5.91 -4.42
C PRO A 45 4.98 5.24 -5.55
N GLN A 46 4.66 3.97 -5.84
CA GLN A 46 5.26 3.31 -6.98
C GLN A 46 5.04 4.28 -8.14
N LEU A 47 6.11 4.70 -8.80
CA LEU A 47 5.99 5.49 -10.00
C LEU A 47 5.36 4.53 -11.02
N MET A 48 4.04 4.46 -11.05
CA MET A 48 3.29 3.45 -11.81
C MET A 48 3.45 3.63 -13.32
N SER A 49 4.14 4.70 -13.74
CA SER A 49 4.51 4.98 -15.12
C SER A 49 5.96 4.61 -15.46
N GLY A 50 6.77 4.14 -14.51
CA GLY A 50 8.16 3.75 -14.76
C GLY A 50 8.29 2.44 -15.54
N PRO A 51 9.50 2.11 -16.02
CA PRO A 51 9.76 0.84 -16.70
C PRO A 51 9.53 -0.34 -15.76
N SER A 52 8.89 -1.39 -16.27
CA SER A 52 8.53 -2.60 -15.53
C SER A 52 8.56 -3.84 -16.43
N ALA A 53 8.53 -5.02 -15.81
CA ALA A 53 8.59 -6.32 -16.49
C ALA A 53 9.70 -6.40 -17.57
N PRO A 54 10.98 -6.17 -17.21
CA PRO A 54 12.05 -6.23 -18.19
C PRO A 54 12.37 -7.67 -18.59
N ASP A 55 12.77 -7.86 -19.85
CA ASP A 55 13.42 -9.07 -20.34
C ASP A 55 14.64 -8.73 -21.19
N TRP A 56 15.64 -9.60 -21.16
CA TRP A 56 16.96 -9.37 -21.76
C TRP A 56 17.06 -10.00 -23.15
N SER A 57 17.75 -9.30 -24.06
CA SER A 57 18.18 -9.93 -25.30
C SER A 57 19.13 -11.09 -25.01
N PRO A 58 19.13 -12.17 -25.84
CA PRO A 58 20.02 -13.31 -25.65
C PRO A 58 21.52 -12.94 -25.61
N ASP A 59 21.92 -11.86 -26.29
CA ASP A 59 23.28 -11.34 -26.30
C ASP A 59 23.59 -10.36 -25.14
N GLY A 60 22.59 -10.02 -24.33
CA GLY A 60 22.70 -9.12 -23.18
C GLY A 60 22.94 -7.65 -23.52
N GLN A 61 22.87 -7.25 -24.79
CA GLN A 61 23.14 -5.87 -25.21
C GLN A 61 21.92 -4.96 -25.12
N GLN A 62 20.72 -5.53 -25.02
CA GLN A 62 19.46 -4.81 -25.02
C GLN A 62 18.50 -5.37 -23.97
N LEU A 63 17.55 -4.53 -23.56
CA LEU A 63 16.39 -4.96 -22.78
C LEU A 63 15.09 -4.53 -23.45
N VAL A 64 14.05 -5.32 -23.30
CA VAL A 64 12.66 -4.94 -23.60
C VAL A 64 11.91 -4.77 -22.28
N TYR A 65 11.01 -3.79 -22.17
CA TYR A 65 10.24 -3.52 -20.96
C TYR A 65 8.91 -2.84 -21.27
N SER A 66 7.97 -2.89 -20.33
CA SER A 66 6.71 -2.14 -20.40
C SER A 66 6.86 -0.80 -19.69
N MET A 67 6.42 0.28 -20.34
CA MET A 67 6.40 1.63 -19.77
C MET A 67 5.28 2.45 -20.42
N ALA A 68 4.46 3.11 -19.59
CA ALA A 68 3.36 3.96 -20.03
C ALA A 68 2.35 3.29 -21.00
N GLY A 69 2.15 1.97 -20.88
CA GLY A 69 1.22 1.20 -21.70
C GLY A 69 1.78 0.67 -23.02
N SER A 70 3.06 0.92 -23.29
CA SER A 70 3.74 0.45 -24.49
C SER A 70 4.96 -0.40 -24.15
N LEU A 71 5.39 -1.21 -25.12
CA LEU A 71 6.68 -1.88 -25.05
C LEU A 71 7.78 -0.96 -25.57
N TRP A 72 8.91 -0.99 -24.88
CA TRP A 72 10.10 -0.23 -25.21
C TRP A 72 11.29 -1.16 -25.28
N ARG A 73 12.22 -0.88 -26.20
CA ARG A 73 13.52 -1.54 -26.31
C ARG A 73 14.62 -0.54 -26.01
N GLN A 74 15.57 -0.89 -25.16
CA GLN A 74 16.69 -0.04 -24.81
C GLN A 74 18.02 -0.73 -25.06
N GLU A 75 18.94 -0.01 -25.67
CA GLU A 75 20.33 -0.42 -25.83
C GLU A 75 21.16 0.06 -24.62
N ILE A 76 21.85 -0.88 -23.99
CA ILE A 76 22.57 -0.61 -22.73
C ILE A 76 23.74 0.35 -22.93
N ALA A 77 24.50 0.19 -24.01
CA ALA A 77 25.70 0.97 -24.25
C ALA A 77 25.42 2.44 -24.61
N SER A 78 24.30 2.70 -25.29
CA SER A 78 23.99 4.03 -25.84
C SER A 78 22.97 4.82 -25.02
N HIS A 79 22.33 4.19 -24.02
CA HIS A 79 21.16 4.73 -23.30
C HIS A 79 20.00 5.15 -24.22
N THR A 80 19.97 4.66 -25.45
CA THR A 80 18.91 4.95 -26.42
C THR A 80 17.76 3.97 -26.21
N ALA A 81 16.53 4.47 -26.19
CA ALA A 81 15.32 3.66 -26.11
C ALA A 81 14.39 3.94 -27.30
N TRP A 82 13.74 2.89 -27.80
CA TRP A 82 12.76 2.94 -28.88
C TRP A 82 11.45 2.34 -28.40
N GLN A 83 10.35 3.04 -28.64
CA GLN A 83 9.01 2.50 -28.46
C GLN A 83 8.74 1.47 -29.57
N LEU A 84 8.28 0.28 -29.20
CA LEU A 84 7.97 -0.83 -30.11
C LEU A 84 6.49 -0.92 -30.46
N THR A 85 5.61 -0.43 -29.57
CA THR A 85 4.15 -0.48 -29.73
C THR A 85 3.51 0.87 -29.42
N ASP A 86 2.44 1.22 -30.13
CA ASP A 86 1.75 2.51 -30.03
C ASP A 86 0.22 2.41 -30.15
N GLY A 87 -0.34 1.23 -29.95
CA GLY A 87 -1.79 0.99 -30.05
C GLY A 87 -2.59 1.52 -28.85
N ASP A 88 -3.91 1.54 -28.99
CA ASP A 88 -4.86 1.97 -27.94
C ASP A 88 -4.90 1.04 -26.71
N GLY A 89 -4.23 -0.11 -26.78
CA GLY A 89 -4.18 -1.12 -25.73
C GLY A 89 -3.12 -0.84 -24.65
N TYR A 90 -2.98 -1.80 -23.73
CA TYR A 90 -1.93 -1.79 -22.73
C TYR A 90 -1.04 -3.01 -22.92
N ASP A 91 0.19 -2.79 -23.36
CA ASP A 91 1.15 -3.87 -23.61
C ASP A 91 2.06 -4.08 -22.40
N TYR A 92 2.15 -5.33 -21.95
CA TYR A 92 2.81 -5.71 -20.70
C TYR A 92 3.46 -7.10 -20.81
N GLN A 93 4.48 -7.36 -19.98
CA GLN A 93 5.21 -8.64 -19.93
C GLN A 93 5.77 -9.08 -21.31
N PRO A 94 6.67 -8.29 -21.91
CA PRO A 94 7.37 -8.74 -23.11
C PRO A 94 8.25 -9.96 -22.81
N ASP A 95 8.51 -10.74 -23.85
CA ASP A 95 9.44 -11.87 -23.85
C ASP A 95 10.31 -11.79 -25.11
N TRP A 96 11.60 -11.99 -24.96
CA TRP A 96 12.56 -11.98 -26.06
C TRP A 96 12.69 -13.38 -26.63
N SER A 97 12.59 -13.49 -27.96
CA SER A 97 12.84 -14.75 -28.63
C SER A 97 14.27 -15.27 -28.35
N PRO A 98 14.46 -16.58 -28.09
CA PRO A 98 15.80 -17.12 -27.83
C PRO A 98 16.81 -16.91 -28.97
N ASP A 99 16.33 -16.75 -30.21
CA ASP A 99 17.15 -16.47 -31.40
C ASP A 99 17.32 -14.98 -31.70
N GLY A 100 16.70 -14.11 -30.92
CA GLY A 100 16.82 -12.66 -31.01
C GLY A 100 16.03 -12.02 -32.14
N ARG A 101 15.16 -12.75 -32.83
CA ARG A 101 14.35 -12.28 -33.97
C ARG A 101 12.87 -12.10 -33.66
#